data_AF-A0A1M4SBY4-F1
#
_entry.id   AF-A0A1M4SBY4-F1
#
_cell.length_a   1.000
_cell.length_b   1.000
_cell.length_c   1.000
_cell.angle_alpha   90.00
_cell.angle_beta   90.00
_cell.angle_gamma   90.00
#
_symmetry.space_group_name_H-M   'P 1'
#
loop_
_entity.id
_entity.type
_entity.pdbx_description
1 polymer ?
#
loop_
_entity_poly.entity_id
_entity_poly.type
_entity_poly.pdbx_seq_one_letter_code
_entity_poly.pdbx_strand_id
1 'polypeptide(L)'
;MTRTISRSVIFVAMLLSVLLVRDAWRVRGGSEFSTNSLIGKAFQYQLQTVSGGPGLSATGGIELYPCDSHLLKCNNPKVFDIDLYGPNGRTPNAEVVAAIHRVGGYAICYIDAGTWEDWRPDANVFPSYLLGLPNGWPGERWLNISDLGVLLPIMKKRVAECARAGFNAVEFDNVDGYTNDTGFTITAKEQIRYNEALARLAHIYGLAVGLKNDYGQIRTLESYFDFAVDEQCVQYHSCNLVEPFISAGKAVFDVEYEGRVLDNCRRLPKGISLTQKSLALLPLPYGVCA
;
A
#
# COMPACT_ATOMS: atom_id res chain seq x y z
N MET A 1 16.22 54.76 7.71
CA MET A 1 15.83 53.92 8.86
C MET A 1 15.65 52.48 8.38
N THR A 2 16.70 51.69 8.44
CA THR A 2 16.68 50.25 8.14
C THR A 2 16.18 49.50 9.37
N ARG A 3 14.99 48.89 9.29
CA ARG A 3 14.44 48.06 10.37
C ARG A 3 15.08 46.67 10.32
N THR A 4 15.91 46.38 11.31
CA THR A 4 16.47 45.05 11.57
C THR A 4 15.35 44.13 12.07
N ILE A 5 14.95 43.13 11.28
CA ILE A 5 14.02 42.08 11.73
C ILE A 5 14.82 41.12 12.61
N SER A 6 14.41 40.98 13.88
CA SER A 6 15.07 40.08 14.84
C SER A 6 14.95 38.62 14.40
N ARG A 7 16.05 37.86 14.51
CA ARG A 7 16.13 36.41 14.25
C ARG A 7 15.05 35.60 14.97
N SER A 8 14.56 36.08 16.12
CA SER A 8 13.49 35.43 16.90
C SER A 8 12.13 35.46 16.19
N VAL A 9 11.83 36.48 15.39
CA VAL A 9 10.55 36.60 14.65
C VAL A 9 10.51 35.63 13.46
N ILE A 10 11.67 35.38 12.84
CA ILE A 10 11.80 34.41 11.74
C ILE A 10 11.61 32.97 12.24
N PHE A 11 12.11 32.66 13.43
CA PHE A 11 11.98 31.31 14.02
C PHE A 11 10.54 30.96 14.41
N VAL A 12 9.79 31.93 14.96
CA VAL A 12 8.37 31.75 15.32
C VAL A 12 7.49 31.63 14.06
N ALA A 13 7.79 32.38 12.99
CA ALA A 13 7.09 32.24 11.72
C ALA A 13 7.34 30.88 11.06
N MET A 14 8.56 30.34 11.13
CA MET A 14 8.88 28.99 10.63
C MET A 14 8.15 27.88 11.40
N LEU A 15 8.09 27.97 12.73
CA LEU A 15 7.36 27.00 13.55
C LEU A 15 5.85 27.05 13.34
N LEU A 16 5.25 28.24 13.14
CA LEU A 16 3.84 28.34 12.77
C LEU A 16 3.56 27.78 11.38
N SER A 17 4.46 27.93 10.41
CA SER A 17 4.29 27.30 9.08
C SER A 17 4.39 25.77 9.09
N VAL A 18 5.18 25.17 10.01
CA VAL A 18 5.23 23.71 10.15
C VAL A 18 3.97 23.15 10.82
N LEU A 19 3.40 23.89 11.77
CA LEU A 19 2.14 23.51 12.42
C LEU A 19 0.91 23.72 11.51
N LEU A 20 0.88 24.78 10.70
CA LEU A 20 -0.22 25.06 9.77
C LEU A 20 -0.25 24.12 8.55
N VAL A 21 0.87 23.48 8.20
CA VAL A 21 0.90 22.46 7.13
C VAL A 21 0.30 21.12 7.59
N ARG A 22 0.21 20.86 8.90
CA ARG A 22 -0.44 19.63 9.41
C ARG A 22 -1.98 19.66 9.31
N ASP A 23 -2.59 20.85 9.33
CA ASP A 23 -4.06 20.98 9.37
C ASP A 23 -4.69 21.47 8.04
N ALA A 24 -3.89 21.91 7.06
CA ALA A 24 -4.40 22.52 5.82
C ALA A 24 -4.77 21.54 4.70
N TRP A 25 -4.55 20.22 4.86
CA TRP A 25 -4.87 19.21 3.84
C TRP A 25 -6.29 18.62 3.97
N ARG A 26 -7.14 19.19 4.84
CA ARG A 26 -8.55 18.82 5.03
C ARG A 26 -9.49 19.77 4.27
N VAL A 27 -9.65 19.57 2.96
CA VAL A 27 -10.69 20.22 2.11
C VAL A 27 -10.99 19.23 0.97
N ARG A 28 -12.18 18.71 0.63
CA ARG A 28 -13.60 18.86 0.98
C ARG A 28 -14.31 17.59 0.43
N GLY A 29 -15.28 17.01 1.16
CA GLY A 29 -16.48 16.41 0.54
C GLY A 29 -16.56 14.90 0.30
N GLY A 30 -15.56 14.10 0.63
CA GLY A 30 -15.71 12.64 0.78
C GLY A 30 -15.98 12.31 2.25
N SER A 31 -16.85 11.34 2.56
CA SER A 31 -17.01 10.83 3.92
C SER A 31 -15.62 10.53 4.49
N GLU A 32 -15.27 11.19 5.59
CA GLU A 32 -13.94 11.17 6.19
C GLU A 32 -13.67 9.79 6.82
N PHE A 33 -13.34 8.81 5.98
CA PHE A 33 -12.97 7.48 6.43
C PHE A 33 -11.54 7.55 6.95
N SER A 34 -11.40 7.90 8.24
CA SER A 34 -10.10 7.85 8.92
C SER A 34 -9.57 6.42 8.86
N THR A 35 -8.31 6.26 8.45
CA THR A 35 -7.63 4.94 8.43
C THR A 35 -7.58 4.31 9.82
N ASN A 36 -7.72 5.09 10.90
CA ASN A 36 -7.84 4.58 12.26
C ASN A 36 -9.06 3.64 12.45
N SER A 37 -10.11 3.82 11.65
CA SER A 37 -11.28 2.91 11.66
C SER A 37 -10.98 1.52 11.09
N LEU A 38 -9.83 1.38 10.40
CA LEU A 38 -9.35 0.13 9.83
C LEU A 38 -8.55 -0.72 10.84
N ILE A 39 -8.19 -0.17 12.01
CA ILE A 39 -7.43 -0.91 13.03
C ILE A 39 -8.21 -2.18 13.43
N GLY A 40 -7.54 -3.33 13.36
CA GLY A 40 -8.11 -4.62 13.74
C GLY A 40 -9.15 -5.16 12.76
N LYS A 41 -9.32 -4.56 11.58
CA LYS A 41 -10.28 -5.04 10.58
C LYS A 41 -9.70 -6.18 9.76
N ALA A 42 -10.53 -7.19 9.50
CA ALA A 42 -10.20 -8.25 8.56
C ALA A 42 -9.93 -7.65 7.17
N PHE A 43 -8.83 -8.06 6.60
CA PHE A 43 -8.28 -7.58 5.35
C PHE A 43 -8.25 -8.73 4.35
N GLN A 44 -8.54 -8.46 3.07
CA GLN A 44 -8.33 -9.40 1.99
C GLN A 44 -7.34 -8.81 1.00
N TYR A 45 -6.20 -9.48 0.88
CA TYR A 45 -5.22 -9.22 -0.16
C TYR A 45 -5.48 -10.15 -1.35
N GLN A 46 -5.91 -9.61 -2.49
CA GLN A 46 -6.20 -10.39 -3.69
C GLN A 46 -5.83 -9.60 -4.95
N LEU A 47 -4.69 -9.94 -5.56
CA LEU A 47 -4.27 -9.33 -6.82
C LEU A 47 -4.75 -10.10 -8.06
N GLN A 48 -5.07 -11.39 -7.91
CA GLN A 48 -5.47 -12.23 -9.03
C GLN A 48 -6.98 -12.37 -9.13
N THR A 49 -7.51 -12.19 -10.33
CA THR A 49 -8.94 -12.37 -10.62
C THR A 49 -9.24 -13.83 -10.99
N VAL A 50 -10.35 -14.38 -10.52
CA VAL A 50 -10.81 -15.73 -10.92
C VAL A 50 -12.17 -15.68 -11.60
N SER A 51 -12.40 -16.61 -12.53
CA SER A 51 -13.69 -16.79 -13.20
C SER A 51 -14.49 -17.95 -12.61
N GLY A 52 -15.82 -17.88 -12.66
CA GLY A 52 -16.70 -19.07 -12.54
C GLY A 52 -17.26 -19.38 -11.15
N GLY A 53 -17.02 -18.54 -10.13
CA GLY A 53 -17.67 -18.64 -8.82
C GLY A 53 -18.97 -17.82 -8.73
N PRO A 54 -19.90 -18.17 -7.81
CA PRO A 54 -21.12 -17.38 -7.59
C PRO A 54 -20.80 -15.94 -7.20
N GLY A 55 -21.40 -14.95 -7.88
CA GLY A 55 -21.19 -13.52 -7.58
C GLY A 55 -19.88 -12.91 -8.10
N LEU A 56 -18.89 -13.72 -8.47
CA LEU A 56 -17.58 -13.25 -8.93
C LEU A 56 -17.61 -12.52 -10.27
N SER A 57 -18.61 -12.79 -11.12
CA SER A 57 -18.78 -12.04 -12.37
C SER A 57 -19.11 -10.56 -12.13
N ALA A 58 -19.82 -10.25 -11.03
CA ALA A 58 -20.20 -8.88 -10.67
C ALA A 58 -19.05 -8.09 -10.02
N THR A 59 -17.95 -8.76 -9.68
CA THR A 59 -16.79 -8.21 -8.98
C THR A 59 -15.49 -8.47 -9.75
N GLY A 60 -15.58 -8.78 -11.04
CA GLY A 60 -14.41 -9.03 -11.88
C GLY A 60 -13.48 -10.09 -11.28
N GLY A 61 -14.02 -11.09 -10.58
CA GLY A 61 -13.23 -12.15 -9.96
C GLY A 61 -12.64 -11.84 -8.59
N ILE A 62 -12.89 -10.66 -8.00
CA ILE A 62 -12.55 -10.36 -6.60
C ILE A 62 -13.62 -10.93 -5.67
N GLU A 63 -13.23 -11.78 -4.72
CA GLU A 63 -14.17 -12.38 -3.77
C GLU A 63 -14.51 -11.39 -2.65
N LEU A 64 -15.77 -11.04 -2.43
CA LEU A 64 -16.13 -10.10 -1.35
C LEU A 64 -16.42 -10.81 -0.03
N TYR A 65 -16.69 -12.12 -0.08
CA TYR A 65 -17.07 -12.92 1.07
C TYR A 65 -16.29 -14.24 1.11
N PRO A 66 -14.95 -14.18 1.18
CA PRO A 66 -14.12 -15.38 1.21
C PRO A 66 -14.44 -16.23 2.44
N CYS A 67 -14.64 -17.52 2.22
CA CYS A 67 -14.92 -18.46 3.30
C CYS A 67 -13.64 -19.13 3.77
N ASP A 68 -13.40 -19.05 5.08
CA ASP A 68 -12.25 -19.70 5.72
C ASP A 68 -12.46 -21.23 5.70
N SER A 69 -11.56 -21.92 5.00
CA SER A 69 -11.60 -23.38 4.84
C SER A 69 -11.36 -24.14 6.14
N HIS A 70 -10.81 -23.49 7.18
CA HIS A 70 -10.48 -24.09 8.47
C HIS A 70 -11.45 -23.71 9.59
N LEU A 71 -12.07 -22.53 9.53
CA LEU A 71 -13.00 -22.06 10.58
C LEU A 71 -14.48 -22.32 10.29
N LEU A 72 -14.83 -22.90 9.12
CA LEU A 72 -16.22 -23.13 8.68
C LEU A 72 -17.08 -21.85 8.73
N LYS A 73 -16.45 -20.66 8.71
CA LYS A 73 -17.09 -19.35 8.79
C LYS A 73 -16.58 -18.49 7.64
N CYS A 74 -17.51 -17.83 6.97
CA CYS A 74 -17.17 -16.79 6.02
C CYS A 74 -16.95 -15.49 6.79
N ASN A 75 -15.73 -14.98 6.72
CA ASN A 75 -15.38 -13.70 7.31
C ASN A 75 -15.66 -12.63 6.26
N ASN A 76 -16.24 -11.50 6.68
CA ASN A 76 -16.54 -10.39 5.81
C ASN A 76 -15.41 -9.34 5.93
N PRO A 77 -14.38 -9.38 5.07
CA PRO A 77 -13.33 -8.38 5.06
C PRO A 77 -13.92 -6.98 4.98
N LYS A 78 -13.31 -6.04 5.69
CA LYS A 78 -13.64 -4.61 5.59
C LYS A 78 -12.62 -3.83 4.79
N VAL A 79 -11.47 -4.44 4.51
CA VAL A 79 -10.38 -3.86 3.75
C VAL A 79 -10.03 -4.82 2.63
N PHE A 80 -9.89 -4.29 1.42
CA PHE A 80 -9.61 -5.06 0.21
C PHE A 80 -8.43 -4.39 -0.49
N ASP A 81 -7.31 -5.09 -0.60
CA ASP A 81 -6.19 -4.68 -1.44
C ASP A 81 -6.22 -5.50 -2.71
N ILE A 82 -6.41 -4.78 -3.81
CA ILE A 82 -6.63 -5.33 -5.13
C ILE A 82 -5.82 -4.54 -6.16
N ASP A 83 -5.53 -5.21 -7.26
CA ASP A 83 -4.81 -4.61 -8.37
C ASP A 83 -5.54 -3.37 -8.93
N LEU A 84 -4.77 -2.34 -9.30
CA LEU A 84 -5.26 -1.17 -10.02
C LEU A 84 -6.12 -1.58 -11.23
N TYR A 85 -5.71 -2.62 -11.95
CA TYR A 85 -6.36 -3.10 -13.15
C TYR A 85 -7.24 -4.33 -12.89
N GLY A 86 -8.37 -4.40 -13.60
CA GLY A 86 -9.27 -5.55 -13.57
C GLY A 86 -8.75 -6.76 -14.35
N PRO A 87 -9.60 -7.78 -14.61
CA PRO A 87 -9.20 -9.07 -15.19
C PRO A 87 -8.41 -9.05 -16.49
N ASN A 88 -8.53 -7.98 -17.28
CA ASN A 88 -7.80 -7.84 -18.53
C ASN A 88 -6.37 -7.30 -18.34
N GLY A 89 -5.97 -6.97 -17.11
CA GLY A 89 -4.67 -6.40 -16.76
C GLY A 89 -4.42 -4.98 -17.29
N ARG A 90 -5.45 -4.29 -17.81
CA ARG A 90 -5.29 -3.01 -18.55
C ARG A 90 -6.30 -1.93 -18.20
N THR A 91 -7.52 -2.30 -17.79
CA THR A 91 -8.58 -1.34 -17.47
C THR A 91 -8.64 -1.14 -15.96
N PRO A 92 -8.60 0.12 -15.44
CA PRO A 92 -8.72 0.38 -14.01
C PRO A 92 -9.99 -0.23 -13.39
N ASN A 93 -9.86 -0.76 -12.17
CA ASN A 93 -10.82 -1.68 -11.55
C ASN A 93 -12.05 -1.00 -10.89
N ALA A 94 -12.60 0.04 -11.54
CA ALA A 94 -13.62 0.91 -10.95
C ALA A 94 -14.93 0.19 -10.57
N GLU A 95 -15.36 -0.80 -11.37
CA GLU A 95 -16.59 -1.55 -11.11
C GLU A 95 -16.50 -2.38 -9.82
N VAL A 96 -15.32 -2.95 -9.57
CA VAL A 96 -15.04 -3.76 -8.38
C VAL A 96 -14.90 -2.88 -7.15
N VAL A 97 -14.23 -1.74 -7.27
CA VAL A 97 -14.18 -0.74 -6.20
C VAL A 97 -15.60 -0.30 -5.79
N ALA A 98 -16.47 -0.03 -6.76
CA ALA A 98 -17.88 0.28 -6.49
C ALA A 98 -18.61 -0.89 -5.80
N ALA A 99 -18.28 -2.14 -6.12
CA ALA A 99 -18.83 -3.32 -5.45
C ALA A 99 -18.36 -3.44 -3.99
N ILE A 100 -17.07 -3.20 -3.73
CA ILE A 100 -16.48 -3.12 -2.39
C ILE A 100 -17.20 -2.04 -1.57
N HIS A 101 -17.41 -0.86 -2.13
CA HIS A 101 -18.12 0.23 -1.42
C HIS A 101 -19.58 -0.11 -1.11
N ARG A 102 -20.29 -0.80 -2.01
CA ARG A 102 -21.68 -1.23 -1.77
C ARG A 102 -21.82 -2.15 -0.55
N VAL A 103 -20.77 -2.91 -0.23
CA VAL A 103 -20.74 -3.79 0.96
C VAL A 103 -20.10 -3.10 2.19
N GLY A 104 -19.80 -1.80 2.08
CA GLY A 104 -19.17 -0.99 3.12
C GLY A 104 -17.70 -1.32 3.34
N GLY A 105 -17.01 -1.84 2.33
CA GLY A 105 -15.58 -2.11 2.36
C GLY A 105 -14.73 -0.90 1.94
N TYR A 106 -13.45 -0.96 2.29
CA TYR A 106 -12.41 0.01 1.97
C TYR A 106 -11.46 -0.59 0.93
N ALA A 107 -11.30 0.07 -0.21
CA ALA A 107 -10.48 -0.41 -1.32
C ALA A 107 -9.09 0.26 -1.34
N ILE A 108 -8.04 -0.56 -1.30
CA ILE A 108 -6.63 -0.21 -1.46
C ILE A 108 -6.23 -0.60 -2.88
N CYS A 109 -5.55 0.32 -3.57
CA CYS A 109 -5.05 0.15 -4.93
C CYS A 109 -3.59 -0.30 -4.89
N TYR A 110 -3.31 -1.53 -5.29
CA TYR A 110 -1.95 -2.01 -5.47
C TYR A 110 -1.29 -1.32 -6.68
N ILE A 111 -0.08 -0.79 -6.47
CA ILE A 111 0.81 -0.31 -7.52
C ILE A 111 2.21 -0.83 -7.23
N ASP A 112 2.82 -1.59 -8.13
CA ASP A 112 4.28 -1.76 -8.06
C ASP A 112 4.96 -0.43 -8.43
N ALA A 113 5.73 0.11 -7.49
CA ALA A 113 6.50 1.34 -7.66
C ALA A 113 8.01 1.10 -7.64
N GLY A 114 8.46 -0.09 -7.22
CA GLY A 114 9.87 -0.46 -7.09
C GLY A 114 10.40 -1.32 -8.23
N THR A 115 9.51 -1.99 -8.97
CA THR A 115 9.86 -2.77 -10.15
C THR A 115 8.99 -2.41 -11.35
N TRP A 116 9.53 -2.77 -12.51
CA TRP A 116 8.88 -2.71 -13.80
C TRP A 116 8.30 -4.07 -14.13
N GLU A 117 7.05 -4.08 -14.55
CA GLU A 117 6.26 -5.26 -14.88
C GLU A 117 5.95 -5.27 -16.39
N ASP A 118 6.40 -6.28 -17.12
CA ASP A 118 6.34 -6.29 -18.60
C ASP A 118 4.92 -6.35 -19.19
N TRP A 119 3.95 -6.77 -18.38
CA TRP A 119 2.55 -6.94 -18.78
C TRP A 119 1.70 -5.69 -18.58
N ARG A 120 2.21 -4.67 -17.86
CA ARG A 120 1.43 -3.46 -17.57
C ARG A 120 1.21 -2.63 -18.84
N PRO A 121 0.05 -1.98 -18.98
CA PRO A 121 -0.29 -1.24 -20.20
C PRO A 121 0.65 -0.05 -20.47
N ASP A 122 1.36 0.43 -19.45
CA ASP A 122 2.34 1.51 -19.49
C ASP A 122 3.81 1.03 -19.48
N ALA A 123 4.06 -0.28 -19.60
CA ALA A 123 5.41 -0.85 -19.55
C ALA A 123 6.38 -0.22 -20.58
N ASN A 124 5.88 0.18 -21.75
CA ASN A 124 6.66 0.83 -22.80
C ASN A 124 7.02 2.30 -22.54
N VAL A 125 6.48 2.91 -21.48
CA VAL A 125 6.77 4.29 -21.09
C VAL A 125 8.10 4.38 -20.34
N PHE A 126 8.54 3.29 -19.70
CA PHE A 126 9.78 3.24 -18.94
C PHE A 126 10.99 3.18 -19.87
N PRO A 127 11.95 4.13 -19.78
CA PRO A 127 13.21 4.02 -20.49
C PRO A 127 13.99 2.80 -20.02
N SER A 128 14.67 2.11 -20.95
CA SER A 128 15.43 0.90 -20.64
C SER A 128 16.54 1.09 -19.61
N TYR A 129 17.09 2.31 -19.47
CA TYR A 129 18.11 2.63 -18.48
C TYR A 129 17.59 2.64 -17.03
N LEU A 130 16.26 2.69 -16.83
CA LEU A 130 15.66 2.54 -15.51
C LEU A 130 15.55 1.07 -15.08
N LEU A 131 15.71 0.11 -16.00
CA LEU A 131 15.46 -1.30 -15.74
C LEU A 131 16.73 -2.01 -15.27
N GLY A 132 16.70 -2.47 -14.02
CA GLY A 132 17.77 -3.16 -13.32
C GLY A 132 17.72 -4.68 -13.48
N LEU A 133 18.20 -5.39 -12.46
CA LEU A 133 18.17 -6.85 -12.43
C LEU A 133 16.73 -7.37 -12.24
N PRO A 134 16.43 -8.61 -12.69
CA PRO A 134 15.22 -9.31 -12.29
C PRO A 134 15.11 -9.38 -10.76
N ASN A 135 13.93 -9.15 -10.20
CA ASN A 135 13.71 -9.22 -8.75
C ASN A 135 13.42 -10.63 -8.23
N GLY A 136 13.19 -11.58 -9.13
CA GLY A 136 12.81 -12.97 -8.82
C GLY A 136 11.39 -13.34 -9.25
N TRP A 137 10.54 -12.34 -9.55
CA TRP A 137 9.22 -12.57 -10.14
C TRP A 137 9.29 -12.55 -11.68
N PRO A 138 8.67 -13.50 -12.39
CA PRO A 138 8.73 -13.55 -13.85
C PRO A 138 8.16 -12.29 -14.51
N GLY A 139 8.95 -11.65 -15.38
CA GLY A 139 8.54 -10.41 -16.06
C GLY A 139 8.78 -9.13 -15.26
N GLU A 140 9.35 -9.24 -14.05
CA GLU A 140 9.68 -8.08 -13.21
C GLU A 140 11.17 -7.76 -13.19
N ARG A 141 11.47 -6.45 -13.13
CA ARG A 141 12.84 -5.93 -13.01
C ARG A 141 12.88 -4.72 -12.09
N TRP A 142 13.82 -4.67 -11.16
CA TRP A 142 14.00 -3.52 -10.28
C TRP A 142 14.13 -2.21 -11.05
N LEU A 143 13.57 -1.14 -10.49
CA LEU A 143 13.66 0.21 -11.05
C LEU A 143 14.79 1.02 -10.40
N ASN A 144 15.46 1.86 -11.20
CA ASN A 144 16.35 2.90 -10.66
C ASN A 144 15.52 4.04 -10.03
N ILE A 145 15.24 3.92 -8.73
CA ILE A 145 14.41 4.89 -8.00
C ILE A 145 15.10 6.24 -7.75
N SER A 146 16.40 6.38 -8.06
CA SER A 146 17.13 7.65 -7.91
C SER A 146 16.71 8.69 -8.97
N ASP A 147 16.21 8.25 -10.13
CA ASP A 147 15.71 9.15 -11.20
C ASP A 147 14.22 9.49 -11.04
N LEU A 148 13.93 10.26 -9.99
CA LEU A 148 12.57 10.73 -9.70
C LEU A 148 11.95 11.57 -10.82
N GLY A 149 12.77 12.22 -11.65
CA GLY A 149 12.31 13.08 -12.73
C GLY A 149 11.54 12.33 -13.80
N VAL A 150 11.91 11.07 -14.04
CA VAL A 150 11.21 10.17 -14.97
C VAL A 150 10.21 9.29 -14.25
N LEU A 151 10.55 8.79 -13.06
CA LEU A 151 9.73 7.78 -12.38
C LEU A 151 8.44 8.35 -11.77
N LEU A 152 8.51 9.52 -11.10
CA LEU A 152 7.33 10.09 -10.44
C LEU A 152 6.20 10.48 -11.42
N PRO A 153 6.45 11.03 -12.63
CA PRO A 153 5.39 11.22 -13.61
C PRO A 153 4.67 9.94 -14.03
N ILE A 154 5.34 8.79 -14.05
CA ILE A 154 4.72 7.50 -14.36
C ILE A 154 3.84 7.06 -13.19
N MET A 155 4.39 7.06 -11.97
CA MET A 155 3.62 6.72 -10.76
C MET A 155 2.44 7.66 -10.54
N LYS A 156 2.60 8.95 -10.86
CA LYS A 156 1.51 9.94 -10.83
C LYS A 156 0.34 9.54 -11.72
N LYS A 157 0.58 8.97 -12.91
CA LYS A 157 -0.50 8.50 -13.77
C LYS A 157 -1.23 7.32 -13.16
N ARG A 158 -0.51 6.33 -12.60
CA ARG A 158 -1.10 5.17 -11.90
C ARG A 158 -1.93 5.61 -10.68
N VAL A 159 -1.40 6.48 -9.82
CA VAL A 159 -2.14 7.05 -8.68
C VAL A 159 -3.38 7.82 -9.12
N ALA A 160 -3.27 8.60 -10.20
CA ALA A 160 -4.42 9.31 -10.76
C ALA A 160 -5.50 8.36 -11.28
N GLU A 161 -5.14 7.16 -11.75
CA GLU A 161 -6.09 6.12 -12.15
C GLU A 161 -6.75 5.45 -10.95
N CYS A 162 -6.01 5.16 -9.87
CA CYS A 162 -6.60 4.70 -8.61
C CYS A 162 -7.66 5.69 -8.10
N ALA A 163 -7.34 6.98 -8.04
CA ALA A 163 -8.28 8.01 -7.61
C ALA A 163 -9.52 8.08 -8.50
N ARG A 164 -9.33 7.98 -9.83
CA ARG A 164 -10.44 8.04 -10.81
C ARG A 164 -11.33 6.80 -10.76
N ALA A 165 -10.76 5.64 -10.46
CA ALA A 165 -11.48 4.39 -10.24
C ALA A 165 -12.19 4.33 -8.88
N GLY A 166 -11.96 5.31 -8.00
CA GLY A 166 -12.66 5.47 -6.73
C GLY A 166 -11.99 4.75 -5.56
N PHE A 167 -10.75 4.28 -5.70
CA PHE A 167 -10.03 3.67 -4.58
C PHE A 167 -9.94 4.64 -3.39
N ASN A 168 -9.83 4.09 -2.18
CA ASN A 168 -9.70 4.88 -0.96
C ASN A 168 -8.22 5.12 -0.60
N ALA A 169 -7.34 4.21 -1.00
CA ALA A 169 -5.91 4.28 -0.72
C ALA A 169 -5.07 3.67 -1.83
N VAL A 170 -3.75 3.83 -1.71
CA VAL A 170 -2.73 3.13 -2.50
C VAL A 170 -1.79 2.38 -1.55
N GLU A 171 -1.38 1.18 -1.94
CA GLU A 171 -0.18 0.52 -1.41
C GLU A 171 0.84 0.43 -2.55
N PHE A 172 2.07 0.85 -2.27
CA PHE A 172 3.15 0.83 -3.25
C PHE A 172 4.07 -0.35 -2.94
N ASP A 173 4.18 -1.28 -3.88
CA ASP A 173 5.00 -2.48 -3.70
C ASP A 173 6.46 -2.25 -4.10
N ASN A 174 7.34 -3.15 -3.62
CA ASN A 174 8.77 -3.18 -3.89
C ASN A 174 9.51 -1.88 -3.51
N VAL A 175 9.00 -1.15 -2.51
CA VAL A 175 9.55 0.13 -2.03
C VAL A 175 10.69 -0.05 -0.99
N ASP A 176 11.44 -1.13 -1.08
CA ASP A 176 12.57 -1.50 -0.23
C ASP A 176 13.82 -1.90 -1.07
N GLY A 177 13.92 -1.45 -2.31
CA GLY A 177 15.03 -1.77 -3.23
C GLY A 177 16.44 -1.52 -2.67
N TYR A 178 16.65 -0.59 -1.72
CA TYR A 178 17.97 -0.37 -1.09
C TYR A 178 18.51 -1.57 -0.29
N THR A 179 17.67 -2.55 0.08
CA THR A 179 18.09 -3.81 0.73
C THR A 179 18.25 -4.96 -0.24
N ASN A 180 18.01 -4.74 -1.53
CA ASN A 180 17.97 -5.76 -2.57
C ASN A 180 19.08 -5.56 -3.61
N ASP A 181 19.45 -6.64 -4.31
CA ASP A 181 20.36 -6.55 -5.47
C ASP A 181 19.58 -6.10 -6.71
N THR A 182 19.47 -4.77 -6.85
CA THR A 182 18.69 -4.16 -7.94
C THR A 182 19.47 -4.02 -9.24
N GLY A 183 20.79 -4.24 -9.22
CA GLY A 183 21.69 -3.80 -10.29
C GLY A 183 22.02 -2.31 -10.27
N PHE A 184 21.47 -1.55 -9.32
CA PHE A 184 21.80 -0.15 -9.05
C PHE A 184 22.33 0.01 -7.63
N THR A 185 23.15 1.04 -7.40
CA THR A 185 23.51 1.45 -6.05
C THR A 185 22.44 2.40 -5.51
N ILE A 186 21.41 1.84 -4.89
CA ILE A 186 20.34 2.61 -4.23
C ILE A 186 20.72 2.78 -2.76
N THR A 187 20.90 4.02 -2.30
CA THR A 187 21.15 4.30 -0.89
C THR A 187 19.85 4.33 -0.09
N ALA A 188 19.93 4.06 1.21
CA ALA A 188 18.79 4.21 2.12
C ALA A 188 18.15 5.61 2.04
N LYS A 189 18.95 6.66 1.85
CA LYS A 189 18.44 8.03 1.71
C LYS A 189 17.65 8.23 0.42
N GLU A 190 18.06 7.60 -0.67
CA GLU A 190 17.33 7.64 -1.94
C GLU A 190 16.00 6.89 -1.83
N GLN A 191 15.97 5.75 -1.15
CA GLN A 191 14.72 5.05 -0.83
C GLN A 191 13.76 5.93 -0.03
N ILE A 192 14.22 6.51 1.09
CA ILE A 192 13.40 7.43 1.90
C ILE A 192 12.82 8.54 1.03
N ARG A 193 13.65 9.17 0.20
CA ARG A 193 13.22 10.27 -0.68
C ARG A 193 12.15 9.82 -1.67
N TYR A 194 12.27 8.61 -2.22
CA TYR A 194 11.27 8.06 -3.13
C TYR A 194 9.97 7.74 -2.41
N ASN A 195 10.05 7.04 -1.28
CA ASN A 195 8.89 6.63 -0.48
C ASN A 195 8.12 7.86 0.06
N GLU A 196 8.81 8.91 0.52
CA GLU A 196 8.19 10.19 0.87
C GLU A 196 7.48 10.85 -0.32
N ALA A 197 8.08 10.78 -1.51
CA ALA A 197 7.49 11.38 -2.72
C ALA A 197 6.22 10.62 -3.17
N LEU A 198 6.22 9.28 -3.07
CA LEU A 198 5.07 8.43 -3.33
C LEU A 198 3.92 8.72 -2.34
N ALA A 199 4.22 8.81 -1.05
CA ALA A 199 3.23 9.14 -0.03
C ALA A 199 2.57 10.49 -0.29
N ARG A 200 3.38 11.54 -0.53
CA ARG A 200 2.87 12.88 -0.89
C ARG A 200 2.03 12.85 -2.16
N LEU A 201 2.43 12.04 -3.14
CA LEU A 201 1.70 11.90 -4.40
C LEU A 201 0.31 11.31 -4.16
N ALA A 202 0.17 10.24 -3.36
CA ALA A 202 -1.13 9.69 -3.00
C ALA A 202 -2.03 10.73 -2.30
N HIS A 203 -1.47 11.46 -1.32
CA HIS A 203 -2.21 12.51 -0.60
C HIS A 203 -2.68 13.66 -1.50
N ILE A 204 -1.89 14.07 -2.50
CA ILE A 204 -2.30 15.08 -3.50
C ILE A 204 -3.57 14.66 -4.26
N TYR A 205 -3.76 13.36 -4.47
CA TYR A 205 -4.93 12.80 -5.14
C TYR A 205 -6.06 12.43 -4.16
N GLY A 206 -5.93 12.78 -2.88
CA GLY A 206 -6.94 12.50 -1.85
C GLY A 206 -7.02 11.02 -1.45
N LEU A 207 -5.97 10.25 -1.72
CA LEU A 207 -5.86 8.84 -1.34
C LEU A 207 -5.01 8.72 -0.07
N ALA A 208 -5.41 7.84 0.84
CA ALA A 208 -4.52 7.38 1.90
C ALA A 208 -3.40 6.50 1.32
N VAL A 209 -2.33 6.27 2.06
CA VAL A 209 -1.18 5.50 1.57
C VAL A 209 -0.60 4.55 2.60
N GLY A 210 -0.34 3.31 2.18
CA GLY A 210 0.31 2.27 2.99
C GLY A 210 1.81 2.18 2.72
N LEU A 211 2.62 2.02 3.76
CA LEU A 211 4.03 1.62 3.60
C LEU A 211 4.10 0.10 3.54
N LYS A 212 4.69 -0.43 2.47
CA LYS A 212 4.92 -1.86 2.29
C LYS A 212 6.30 -2.28 2.81
N ASN A 213 6.36 -3.24 3.72
CA ASN A 213 7.59 -3.83 4.26
C ASN A 213 8.58 -2.76 4.79
N ASP A 214 9.60 -2.34 4.00
CA ASP A 214 10.68 -1.36 4.32
C ASP A 214 10.98 -1.16 5.81
N TYR A 215 11.16 -2.28 6.50
CA TYR A 215 11.17 -2.31 7.97
C TYR A 215 12.30 -1.46 8.55
N GLY A 216 13.42 -1.37 7.83
CA GLY A 216 14.60 -0.59 8.21
C GLY A 216 14.37 0.92 8.25
N GLN A 217 13.34 1.43 7.57
CA GLN A 217 13.07 2.87 7.45
C GLN A 217 11.76 3.31 8.09
N ILE A 218 10.96 2.39 8.65
CA ILE A 218 9.66 2.69 9.30
C ILE A 218 9.74 3.88 10.26
N ARG A 219 10.75 3.94 11.15
CA ARG A 219 10.87 5.05 12.13
C ARG A 219 11.00 6.43 11.48
N THR A 220 11.55 6.50 10.27
CA THR A 220 11.67 7.75 9.50
C THR A 220 10.43 8.00 8.66
N LEU A 221 9.85 6.94 8.08
CA LEU A 221 8.78 7.03 7.10
C LEU A 221 7.37 7.08 7.71
N GLU A 222 7.15 6.52 8.89
CA GLU A 222 5.82 6.33 9.51
C GLU A 222 4.94 7.58 9.41
N SER A 223 5.47 8.76 9.70
CA SER A 223 4.68 10.00 9.72
C SER A 223 4.15 10.45 8.34
N TYR A 224 4.66 9.87 7.26
CA TYR A 224 4.21 10.13 5.88
C TYR A 224 3.12 9.18 5.41
N PHE A 225 2.93 8.04 6.07
CA PHE A 225 2.01 6.99 5.66
C PHE A 225 0.83 6.87 6.62
N ASP A 226 -0.31 6.37 6.14
CA ASP A 226 -1.56 6.31 6.91
C ASP A 226 -1.82 4.92 7.54
N PHE A 227 -1.12 3.89 7.05
CA PHE A 227 -1.14 2.50 7.52
C PHE A 227 0.12 1.77 7.02
N ALA A 228 0.31 0.52 7.46
CA ALA A 228 1.35 -0.37 6.95
C ALA A 228 0.75 -1.64 6.37
N VAL A 229 1.43 -2.20 5.36
CA VAL A 229 1.18 -3.53 4.79
C VAL A 229 2.49 -4.30 4.88
N ASP A 230 2.45 -5.46 5.50
CA ASP A 230 3.63 -6.27 5.79
C ASP A 230 3.43 -7.67 5.25
N GLU A 231 4.53 -8.27 4.81
CA GLU A 231 4.55 -9.67 4.42
C GLU A 231 5.40 -10.47 5.40
N GLN A 232 4.81 -11.54 5.90
CA GLN A 232 5.48 -12.61 6.61
C GLN A 232 6.16 -12.17 7.91
N CYS A 233 5.60 -11.16 8.61
CA CYS A 233 6.25 -10.64 9.80
C CYS A 233 6.36 -11.69 10.91
N VAL A 234 5.40 -12.62 10.96
CA VAL A 234 5.35 -13.71 11.95
C VAL A 234 6.34 -14.81 11.58
N GLN A 235 6.47 -15.13 10.28
CA GLN A 235 7.47 -16.07 9.78
C GLN A 235 8.90 -15.58 10.02
N TYR A 236 9.17 -14.29 9.78
CA TYR A 236 10.52 -13.72 9.90
C TYR A 236 10.81 -13.05 11.25
N HIS A 237 9.89 -13.15 12.21
CA HIS A 237 10.03 -12.54 13.54
C HIS A 237 10.28 -11.02 13.50
N SER A 238 9.68 -10.33 12.53
CA SER A 238 9.85 -8.89 12.30
C SER A 238 8.62 -8.05 12.70
N CYS A 239 7.54 -8.65 13.21
CA CYS A 239 6.32 -7.92 13.59
C CYS A 239 6.52 -6.82 14.65
N ASN A 240 7.63 -6.82 15.39
CA ASN A 240 7.95 -5.74 16.32
C ASN A 240 8.44 -4.46 15.63
N LEU A 241 8.87 -4.55 14.36
CA LEU A 241 9.42 -3.43 13.60
C LEU A 241 8.33 -2.43 13.17
N VAL A 242 7.08 -2.88 13.13
CA VAL A 242 5.90 -2.07 12.75
C VAL A 242 5.22 -1.39 13.94
N GLU A 243 5.76 -1.58 15.15
CA GLU A 243 5.29 -0.92 16.37
C GLU A 243 5.10 0.60 16.24
N PRO A 244 5.94 1.36 15.49
CA PRO A 244 5.71 2.79 15.30
C PRO A 244 4.35 3.13 14.68
N PHE A 245 3.83 2.33 13.74
CA PHE A 245 2.49 2.53 13.18
C PHE A 245 1.41 2.26 14.23
N ILE A 246 1.55 1.17 14.99
CA ILE A 246 0.61 0.79 16.05
C ILE A 246 0.54 1.88 17.12
N SER A 247 1.70 2.37 17.57
CA SER A 247 1.80 3.42 18.59
C SER A 247 1.31 4.79 18.10
N ALA A 248 1.36 5.04 16.79
CA ALA A 248 0.75 6.21 16.17
C ALA A 248 -0.79 6.06 15.96
N GLY A 249 -1.37 4.92 16.32
CA GLY A 249 -2.79 4.65 16.13
C GLY A 249 -3.17 4.42 14.68
N LYS A 250 -2.27 3.81 13.89
CA LYS A 250 -2.48 3.46 12.48
C LYS A 250 -2.72 1.97 12.32
N ALA A 251 -3.46 1.60 11.29
CA ALA A 251 -3.69 0.20 10.96
C ALA A 251 -2.40 -0.46 10.44
N VAL A 252 -2.23 -1.74 10.75
CA VAL A 252 -1.18 -2.59 10.20
C VAL A 252 -1.84 -3.86 9.68
N PHE A 253 -1.61 -4.18 8.41
CA PHE A 253 -2.07 -5.39 7.77
C PHE A 253 -0.87 -6.29 7.51
N ASP A 254 -0.94 -7.55 7.90
CA ASP A 254 0.11 -8.54 7.64
C ASP A 254 -0.47 -9.68 6.81
N VAL A 255 0.32 -10.21 5.88
CA VAL A 255 -0.01 -11.43 5.14
C VAL A 255 1.01 -12.53 5.38
N GLU A 256 0.52 -13.71 5.70
CA GLU A 256 1.33 -14.92 5.86
C GLU A 256 1.04 -15.91 4.72
N TYR A 257 2.11 -16.48 4.17
CA TYR A 257 2.03 -17.44 3.06
C TYR A 257 2.31 -18.88 3.48
N GLU A 258 2.92 -19.06 4.64
CA GLU A 258 3.26 -20.37 5.19
C GLU A 258 2.66 -20.58 6.58
N GLY A 259 2.70 -21.83 7.03
CA GLY A 259 2.15 -22.23 8.33
C GLY A 259 0.63 -22.33 8.34
N ARG A 260 0.08 -22.64 9.52
CA ARG A 260 -1.37 -22.70 9.75
C ARG A 260 -1.83 -21.36 10.31
N VAL A 261 -2.93 -20.83 9.77
CA VAL A 261 -3.51 -19.54 10.23
C VAL A 261 -3.64 -19.45 11.76
N LEU A 262 -4.09 -20.51 12.43
CA LEU A 262 -4.22 -20.53 13.89
C LEU A 262 -2.88 -20.40 14.64
N ASP A 263 -1.81 -20.96 14.08
CA ASP A 263 -0.47 -20.89 14.70
C ASP A 263 0.16 -19.52 14.45
N ASN A 264 -0.09 -18.92 13.29
CA ASN A 264 0.32 -17.54 12.99
C ASN A 264 -0.42 -16.56 13.90
N CYS A 265 -1.74 -16.70 14.06
CA CYS A 265 -2.54 -15.86 14.95
C CYS A 265 -2.14 -15.93 16.42
N ARG A 266 -1.66 -17.08 16.92
CA ARG A 266 -1.15 -17.20 18.30
C ARG A 266 0.16 -16.44 18.51
N ARG A 267 0.96 -16.26 17.46
CA ARG A 267 2.27 -15.60 17.49
C ARG A 267 2.19 -14.12 17.13
N LEU A 268 1.11 -13.70 16.48
CA LEU A 268 0.88 -12.33 16.04
C LEU A 268 0.76 -11.38 17.25
N PRO A 269 1.55 -10.30 17.33
CA PRO A 269 1.36 -9.25 18.31
C PRO A 269 -0.01 -8.56 18.17
N LYS A 270 -0.51 -7.98 19.26
CA LYS A 270 -1.73 -7.17 19.22
C LYS A 270 -1.54 -5.93 18.34
N GLY A 271 -2.61 -5.51 17.66
CA GLY A 271 -2.61 -4.30 16.83
C GLY A 271 -2.35 -4.55 15.35
N ILE A 272 -2.07 -5.80 14.96
CA ILE A 272 -1.86 -6.21 13.57
C ILE A 272 -3.04 -7.06 13.11
N SER A 273 -3.51 -6.81 11.88
CA SER A 273 -4.56 -7.58 11.23
C SER A 273 -3.95 -8.54 10.21
N LEU A 274 -3.95 -9.84 10.51
CA LEU A 274 -3.36 -10.87 9.65
C LEU A 274 -4.37 -11.47 8.69
N THR A 275 -3.92 -11.71 7.45
CA THR A 275 -4.55 -12.60 6.47
C THR A 275 -3.60 -13.74 6.04
N GLN A 276 -4.09 -14.96 5.95
CA GLN A 276 -3.36 -16.10 5.38
C GLN A 276 -3.72 -16.24 3.90
N LYS A 277 -2.71 -16.25 3.03
CA LYS A 277 -2.86 -16.40 1.58
C LYS A 277 -1.87 -17.44 1.04
N SER A 278 -1.94 -17.73 -0.26
CA SER A 278 -0.81 -18.25 -1.02
C SER A 278 -0.10 -17.08 -1.71
N LEU A 279 1.17 -17.26 -2.10
CA LEU A 279 1.95 -16.26 -2.85
C LEU A 279 1.27 -15.80 -4.15
N ALA A 280 0.38 -16.62 -4.70
CA ALA A 280 -0.36 -16.26 -5.91
C ALA A 280 -1.44 -15.19 -5.66
N LEU A 281 -1.80 -14.87 -4.41
CA LEU A 281 -2.82 -13.87 -4.05
C LEU A 281 -4.16 -14.06 -4.80
N LEU A 282 -4.53 -15.32 -5.01
CA LEU A 282 -5.87 -15.75 -5.42
C LEU A 282 -6.87 -15.53 -4.28
N PRO A 283 -8.20 -15.54 -4.53
CA PRO A 283 -9.18 -15.33 -3.46
C PRO A 283 -9.06 -16.33 -2.32
N LEU A 284 -8.69 -17.59 -2.62
CA LEU A 284 -8.41 -18.63 -1.64
C LEU A 284 -6.95 -19.15 -1.77
N PRO A 285 -6.33 -19.62 -0.68
CA PRO A 285 -6.87 -19.68 0.68
C PRO A 285 -7.11 -18.29 1.27
N TYR A 286 -8.02 -18.23 2.22
CA TYR A 286 -8.29 -17.05 3.04
C TYR A 286 -8.47 -17.49 4.47
N GLY A 287 -7.65 -16.95 5.36
CA GLY A 287 -7.77 -17.15 6.80
C GLY A 287 -7.44 -15.85 7.50
N VAL A 288 -8.09 -15.57 8.63
CA VAL A 288 -7.81 -14.39 9.44
C VAL A 288 -7.81 -14.75 10.91
N CYS A 289 -7.23 -13.90 11.74
CA CYS A 289 -7.34 -14.06 13.19
C CYS A 289 -8.74 -13.69 13.67
N ALA A 290 -9.23 -14.47 14.64
CA ALA A 290 -10.54 -14.27 15.27
C ALA A 290 -10.52 -13.16 16.34
#